data_AF-A0A9X1L7H8-F1
#
_entry.id   AF-A0A9X1L7H8-F1
#
_cell.length_a   1.000
_cell.length_b   1.000
_cell.length_c   1.000
_cell.angle_alpha   90.00
_cell.angle_beta   90.00
_cell.angle_gamma   90.00
#
_symmetry.space_group_name_H-M   'P 1'
#
loop_
_entity.id
_entity.type
_entity.pdbx_description
1 polymer ?
#
loop_
_entity_poly.entity_id
_entity_poly.type
_entity_poly.pdbx_seq_one_letter_code
_entity_poly.pdbx_strand_id
1 'polypeptide(L)'
;MPRRRRRPAETIPSEILPPDFLLRHDLVRRLYLDPLTGLTPPRPWAPLTDAEWAVLAPILAAQGCGLGGPSRPGRKMADVRARLDAVFRAVTLKRPDSRGGGRAPWSALPEGFGKADTISRTYRRWTKAELWMRLLREAAAPGAPAALAGLLHRICCAFRRGVRIMGLRAIVLARRLRLHSALPAPSQYLPDPDLSEIYMPVCLRAAKYMLAHPHWRPPRALLRLLQAMHRFMGGRSRISPSLEPA
;
A
#
# COMPACT_ATOMS: atom_id res chain seq x y z
N MET A 1 0.30 49.93 -28.88
CA MET A 1 -0.77 49.65 -27.90
C MET A 1 -0.20 48.96 -26.66
N PRO A 2 -0.38 49.51 -25.45
CA PRO A 2 0.12 48.88 -24.23
C PRO A 2 -0.73 47.63 -23.93
N ARG A 3 -0.10 46.45 -23.91
CA ARG A 3 -0.72 45.21 -23.43
C ARG A 3 -1.05 45.38 -21.95
N ARG A 4 -2.26 45.85 -21.61
CA ARG A 4 -2.78 45.81 -20.23
C ARG A 4 -2.60 44.39 -19.69
N ARG A 5 -1.76 44.24 -18.66
CA ARG A 5 -1.58 42.97 -17.95
C ARG A 5 -2.93 42.59 -17.32
N ARG A 6 -3.65 41.67 -17.96
CA ARG A 6 -4.96 41.19 -17.47
C ARG A 6 -4.79 40.47 -16.13
N ARG A 7 -5.62 40.80 -15.14
CA ARG A 7 -5.60 40.17 -13.81
C ARG A 7 -6.22 38.76 -13.87
N PRO A 8 -5.77 37.80 -13.04
CA PRO A 8 -6.44 36.51 -12.88
C PRO A 8 -7.88 36.70 -12.40
N ALA A 9 -8.77 35.75 -12.73
CA ALA A 9 -10.08 35.68 -12.10
C ALA A 9 -9.93 35.48 -10.58
N GLU A 10 -10.95 35.89 -9.82
CA GLU A 10 -10.96 35.80 -8.35
C GLU A 10 -11.48 34.45 -7.86
N THR A 11 -12.47 33.88 -8.56
CA THR A 11 -13.17 32.65 -8.16
C THR A 11 -12.99 31.52 -9.18
N ILE A 12 -13.18 30.29 -8.71
CA ILE A 12 -13.17 29.09 -9.56
C ILE A 12 -14.61 28.87 -10.06
N PRO A 13 -14.84 28.79 -11.38
CA PRO A 13 -16.15 28.45 -11.93
C PRO A 13 -16.68 27.11 -11.42
N SER A 14 -17.96 27.05 -11.06
CA SER A 14 -18.60 25.85 -10.50
C SER A 14 -18.66 24.69 -11.50
N GLU A 15 -18.62 24.99 -12.80
CA GLU A 15 -18.54 24.02 -13.89
C GLU A 15 -17.20 23.28 -13.87
N ILE A 16 -16.13 23.92 -13.40
CA ILE A 16 -14.82 23.29 -13.25
C ILE A 16 -14.81 22.45 -11.97
N LEU A 17 -15.17 23.07 -10.85
CA LEU A 17 -15.14 22.46 -9.53
C LEU A 17 -16.48 22.68 -8.82
N PRO A 18 -17.35 21.65 -8.79
CA PRO A 18 -18.61 21.73 -8.05
C PRO A 18 -18.37 22.05 -6.57
N PRO A 19 -19.24 22.86 -5.93
CA PRO A 19 -19.06 23.24 -4.53
C PRO A 19 -19.13 22.04 -3.56
N ASP A 20 -19.84 20.98 -3.94
CA ASP A 20 -19.99 19.74 -3.16
C ASP A 20 -18.90 18.70 -3.44
N PHE A 21 -17.91 19.01 -4.30
CA PHE A 21 -16.92 18.04 -4.79
C PHE A 21 -16.17 17.29 -3.68
N LEU A 22 -15.79 17.98 -2.60
CA LEU A 22 -15.07 17.37 -1.48
C LEU A 22 -15.95 16.35 -0.73
N LEU A 23 -17.23 16.68 -0.53
CA LEU A 23 -18.19 15.85 0.19
C LEU A 23 -18.62 14.66 -0.65
N ARG A 24 -18.95 14.89 -1.93
CA ARG A 24 -19.39 13.87 -2.88
C ARG A 24 -18.40 12.71 -2.99
N HIS A 25 -17.11 13.00 -2.88
CA HIS A 25 -16.04 12.02 -3.02
C HIS A 25 -15.37 11.63 -1.69
N ASP A 26 -15.93 12.07 -0.56
CA ASP A 26 -15.42 11.82 0.80
C ASP A 26 -13.88 12.02 0.92
N LEU A 27 -13.39 13.10 0.31
CA LEU A 27 -11.95 13.30 0.12
C LEU A 27 -11.22 13.54 1.45
N VAL A 28 -11.91 14.14 2.43
CA VAL A 28 -11.33 14.35 3.76
C VAL A 28 -11.01 13.00 4.41
N ARG A 29 -11.98 12.07 4.40
CA ARG A 29 -11.76 10.74 4.95
C ARG A 29 -10.68 9.98 4.19
N ARG A 30 -10.79 9.94 2.87
CA ARG A 30 -9.86 9.19 1.99
C ARG A 30 -8.41 9.65 2.11
N LEU A 31 -8.18 10.97 2.17
CA LEU A 31 -6.83 11.54 2.13
C LEU A 31 -6.20 11.69 3.52
N TYR A 32 -7.01 11.89 4.57
CA TYR A 32 -6.50 12.28 5.88
C TYR A 32 -6.91 11.32 7.01
N LEU A 33 -8.14 10.79 7.02
CA LEU A 33 -8.60 9.95 8.13
C LEU A 33 -8.24 8.48 7.96
N ASP A 34 -8.59 7.86 6.81
CA ASP A 34 -8.30 6.45 6.54
C ASP A 34 -6.81 6.10 6.70
N PRO A 35 -5.84 6.97 6.32
CA PRO A 35 -4.42 6.70 6.54
C PRO A 35 -3.99 6.65 8.00
N LEU A 36 -4.77 7.29 8.90
CA LEU A 36 -4.53 7.29 10.34
C LEU A 36 -5.29 6.15 11.02
N THR A 37 -6.53 5.90 10.61
CA THR A 37 -7.41 4.91 11.25
C THR A 37 -7.22 3.49 10.71
N GLY A 38 -6.68 3.33 9.51
CA GLY A 38 -6.43 2.03 8.86
C GLY A 38 -5.10 1.39 9.24
N LEU A 39 -4.48 1.83 10.33
CA LEU A 39 -3.23 1.27 10.84
C LEU A 39 -3.51 0.09 11.78
N THR A 40 -2.85 -1.03 11.54
CA THR A 40 -2.93 -2.23 12.36
C THR A 40 -1.93 -2.13 13.50
N PRO A 41 -2.33 -2.33 14.77
CA PRO A 41 -1.43 -2.18 15.91
C PRO A 41 -0.26 -3.17 15.82
N PRO A 42 0.98 -2.74 16.10
CA PRO A 42 2.12 -3.64 16.21
C PRO A 42 1.85 -4.73 17.23
N ARG A 43 2.23 -5.96 16.89
CA ARG A 43 2.15 -7.09 17.82
C ARG A 43 3.56 -7.61 18.12
N PRO A 44 3.86 -7.95 19.39
CA PRO A 44 5.07 -8.66 19.72
C PRO A 44 5.23 -9.91 18.87
N TRP A 45 6.48 -10.23 18.57
CA TRP A 45 6.78 -11.47 17.87
C TRP A 45 6.56 -12.66 18.82
N ALA A 46 5.91 -13.69 18.29
CA ALA A 46 5.70 -14.99 18.91
C ALA A 46 5.56 -16.04 17.79
N PRO A 47 6.01 -17.28 17.98
CA PRO A 47 5.82 -18.34 16.99
C PRO A 47 4.34 -18.53 16.62
N LEU A 48 4.07 -19.00 15.40
CA LEU A 48 2.72 -19.40 15.00
C LEU A 48 2.15 -20.46 15.95
N THR A 49 0.95 -20.23 16.45
CA THR A 49 0.16 -21.23 17.20
C THR A 49 -0.42 -22.30 16.27
N ASP A 50 -0.90 -23.40 16.84
CA ASP A 50 -1.51 -24.48 16.06
C ASP A 50 -2.80 -24.01 15.37
N ALA A 51 -3.59 -23.18 16.06
CA ALA A 51 -4.81 -22.59 15.49
C ALA A 51 -4.51 -21.64 14.32
N GLU A 52 -3.49 -20.80 14.45
CA GLU A 52 -3.03 -19.94 13.35
C GLU A 52 -2.52 -20.77 12.17
N TRP A 53 -1.74 -21.82 12.44
CA TRP A 53 -1.23 -22.70 11.41
C TRP A 53 -2.36 -23.46 10.69
N ALA A 54 -3.35 -23.96 11.41
CA ALA A 54 -4.49 -24.68 10.85
C ALA A 54 -5.26 -23.83 9.83
N VAL A 55 -5.37 -22.51 10.07
CA VAL A 55 -6.01 -21.58 9.12
C VAL A 55 -5.08 -21.24 7.94
N LEU A 56 -3.78 -21.10 8.16
CA LEU A 56 -2.82 -20.72 7.13
C LEU A 56 -2.47 -21.83 6.14
N ALA A 57 -2.33 -23.07 6.63
CA ALA A 57 -1.90 -24.23 5.86
C ALA A 57 -2.71 -24.45 4.56
N PRO A 58 -4.07 -24.46 4.57
CA PRO A 58 -4.85 -24.66 3.35
C PRO A 58 -4.64 -23.53 2.33
N ILE A 59 -4.48 -22.28 2.77
CA ILE A 59 -4.23 -21.16 1.83
C ILE A 59 -2.81 -21.23 1.26
N LEU A 60 -1.81 -21.65 2.03
CA LEU A 60 -0.47 -21.94 1.49
C LEU A 60 -0.51 -23.07 0.46
N ALA A 61 -1.24 -24.16 0.72
CA ALA A 61 -1.39 -25.27 -0.21
C ALA A 61 -2.04 -24.81 -1.52
N ALA A 62 -3.15 -24.07 -1.43
CA ALA A 62 -3.85 -23.52 -2.59
C ALA A 62 -2.99 -22.57 -3.45
N GLN A 63 -2.01 -21.89 -2.85
CA GLN A 63 -1.05 -21.03 -3.56
C GLN A 63 0.23 -21.78 -3.99
N GLY A 64 0.28 -23.12 -3.87
CA GLY A 64 1.47 -23.91 -4.21
C GLY A 64 2.70 -23.60 -3.35
N CYS A 65 2.48 -23.10 -2.13
CA CYS A 65 3.52 -22.55 -1.26
C CYS A 65 4.11 -23.58 -0.29
N GLY A 66 4.43 -24.79 -0.79
CA GLY A 66 5.22 -25.79 -0.08
C GLY A 66 4.43 -26.94 0.55
N LEU A 67 3.10 -26.93 0.43
CA LEU A 67 2.22 -28.03 0.87
C LEU A 67 1.55 -28.65 -0.37
N GLY A 68 1.97 -29.87 -0.76
CA GLY A 68 1.17 -30.79 -1.59
C GLY A 68 0.81 -30.40 -3.04
N GLY A 69 1.80 -30.19 -3.93
CA GLY A 69 1.58 -30.19 -5.39
C GLY A 69 2.72 -30.88 -6.15
N PRO A 70 2.55 -31.26 -7.45
CA PRO A 70 3.61 -31.88 -8.24
C PRO A 70 4.84 -30.98 -8.19
N SER A 71 5.89 -31.51 -7.58
CA SER A 71 7.07 -30.72 -7.24
C SER A 71 7.73 -30.28 -8.52
N ARG A 72 7.93 -28.96 -8.68
CA ARG A 72 9.02 -28.47 -9.52
C ARG A 72 10.31 -29.20 -9.10
N PRO A 73 11.22 -29.50 -10.02
CA PRO A 73 12.48 -30.15 -9.69
C PRO A 73 13.17 -29.43 -8.52
N GLY A 74 13.39 -30.14 -7.40
CA GLY A 74 13.98 -29.60 -6.18
C GLY A 74 13.61 -30.34 -4.90
N ARG A 75 14.38 -30.11 -3.83
CA ARG A 75 14.15 -30.70 -2.50
C ARG A 75 12.86 -30.16 -1.89
N LYS A 76 11.98 -31.06 -1.44
CA LYS A 76 10.77 -30.69 -0.68
C LYS A 76 11.16 -29.88 0.55
N MET A 77 10.39 -28.83 0.84
CA MET A 77 10.59 -28.03 2.04
C MET A 77 10.17 -28.84 3.26
N ALA A 78 11.13 -29.17 4.13
CA ALA A 78 10.92 -30.08 5.26
C ALA A 78 9.88 -29.55 6.27
N ASP A 79 9.95 -28.26 6.61
CA ASP A 79 9.01 -27.62 7.52
C ASP A 79 8.55 -26.27 6.94
N VAL A 80 7.30 -26.24 6.49
CA VAL A 80 6.67 -25.04 5.91
C VAL A 80 6.24 -24.05 7.00
N ARG A 81 5.83 -24.55 8.17
CA ARG A 81 5.38 -23.72 9.29
C ARG A 81 6.54 -22.92 9.86
N ALA A 82 7.65 -23.59 10.18
CA ALA A 82 8.87 -22.93 10.66
C ALA A 82 9.39 -21.93 9.61
N ARG A 83 9.25 -22.24 8.32
CA ARG A 83 9.62 -21.30 7.25
C ARG A 83 8.76 -20.05 7.25
N LEU A 84 7.44 -20.20 7.41
CA LEU A 84 6.52 -19.07 7.47
C LEU A 84 6.76 -18.22 8.71
N ASP A 85 7.02 -18.86 9.85
CA ASP A 85 7.35 -18.18 11.10
C ASP A 85 8.65 -17.36 10.98
N ALA A 86 9.69 -17.94 10.38
CA ALA A 86 10.94 -17.25 10.05
C ALA A 86 10.72 -16.04 9.11
N VAL A 87 9.83 -16.18 8.13
CA VAL A 87 9.44 -15.06 7.27
C VAL A 87 8.75 -13.98 8.08
N PHE A 88 7.77 -14.32 8.92
CA PHE A 88 7.07 -13.35 9.76
C PHE A 88 8.03 -12.64 10.70
N ARG A 89 8.96 -13.36 11.35
CA ARG A 89 10.03 -12.75 12.14
C ARG A 89 10.81 -11.74 11.32
N ALA A 90 11.31 -12.14 10.14
CA ALA A 90 12.14 -11.30 9.29
C ALA A 90 11.44 -10.01 8.84
N VAL A 91 10.15 -10.08 8.49
CA VAL A 91 9.42 -8.91 7.96
C VAL A 91 8.98 -7.93 9.04
N THR A 92 8.86 -8.39 10.30
CA THR A 92 8.55 -7.52 11.44
C THR A 92 9.77 -6.81 12.03
N LEU A 93 10.99 -7.25 11.71
CA LEU A 93 12.21 -6.61 12.20
C LEU A 93 12.38 -5.21 11.62
N LYS A 94 12.66 -4.24 12.51
CA LYS A 94 12.96 -2.85 12.17
C LYS A 94 14.42 -2.53 12.47
N ARG A 95 15.00 -1.61 11.70
CA ARG A 95 16.31 -1.03 12.01
C ARG A 95 16.15 -0.02 13.16
N PRO A 96 17.17 0.14 14.00
CA PRO A 96 17.23 1.27 14.93
C PRO A 96 17.15 2.61 14.19
N ASP A 97 16.56 3.62 14.85
CA ASP A 97 16.47 4.97 14.29
C ASP A 97 17.85 5.60 14.04
N SER A 98 18.84 5.27 14.87
CA SER A 98 20.25 5.65 14.69
C SER A 98 20.86 5.14 13.38
N ARG A 99 20.24 4.15 12.73
CA ARG A 99 20.65 3.59 11.43
C ARG A 99 19.64 3.91 10.31
N GLY A 100 18.87 4.98 10.48
CA GLY A 100 17.91 5.48 9.48
C GLY A 100 16.51 4.85 9.54
N GLY A 101 16.24 4.00 10.54
CA GLY A 101 14.93 3.39 10.75
C GLY A 101 14.45 2.46 9.63
N GLY A 102 13.16 2.13 9.66
CA GLY A 102 12.48 1.32 8.65
C GLY A 102 12.77 -0.19 8.75
N ARG A 103 12.47 -0.96 7.69
CA ARG A 103 12.64 -2.43 7.68
C ARG A 103 14.10 -2.88 7.77
N ALA A 104 14.36 -3.90 8.57
CA ALA A 104 15.66 -4.56 8.68
C ALA A 104 16.02 -5.40 7.44
N PRO A 105 17.32 -5.51 7.10
CA PRO A 105 17.79 -6.42 6.06
C PRO A 105 17.51 -7.88 6.45
N TRP A 106 17.45 -8.79 5.48
CA TRP A 106 17.23 -10.22 5.75
C TRP A 106 18.32 -10.84 6.64
N SER A 107 19.56 -10.32 6.54
CA SER A 107 20.69 -10.75 7.38
C SER A 107 20.53 -10.43 8.86
N ALA A 108 19.57 -9.58 9.26
CA ALA A 108 19.27 -9.30 10.65
C ALA A 108 18.36 -10.36 11.30
N LEU A 109 17.95 -11.40 10.56
CA LEU A 109 17.18 -12.51 11.10
C LEU A 109 18.03 -13.27 12.14
N PRO A 110 17.49 -13.58 13.34
CA PRO A 110 18.23 -14.35 14.34
C PRO A 110 18.61 -15.75 13.85
N GLU A 111 19.76 -16.25 14.30
CA GLU A 111 20.38 -17.49 13.82
C GLU A 111 19.48 -18.74 13.93
N GLY A 112 18.60 -18.78 14.94
CA GLY A 112 17.66 -19.88 15.16
C GLY A 112 16.59 -20.08 14.08
N PHE A 113 16.38 -19.12 13.17
CA PHE A 113 15.40 -19.22 12.08
C PHE A 113 16.00 -19.76 10.76
N GLY A 114 17.27 -20.15 10.80
CA GLY A 114 18.01 -20.66 9.65
C GLY A 114 18.58 -19.57 8.74
N LYS A 115 19.16 -20.00 7.62
CA LYS A 115 19.92 -19.10 6.72
C LYS A 115 19.03 -18.01 6.11
N ALA A 116 19.36 -16.75 6.38
CA ALA A 116 18.66 -15.56 5.90
C ALA A 116 18.41 -15.56 4.37
N ASP A 117 19.39 -16.00 3.58
CA ASP A 117 19.27 -16.09 2.12
C ASP A 117 18.19 -17.10 1.69
N THR A 118 18.09 -18.24 2.38
CA THR A 118 17.04 -19.24 2.12
C THR A 118 15.65 -18.69 2.43
N ILE A 119 15.52 -17.91 3.51
CA ILE A 119 14.27 -17.23 3.88
C ILE A 119 13.90 -16.18 2.83
N SER A 120 14.84 -15.33 2.43
CA SER A 120 14.65 -14.31 1.39
C SER A 120 14.21 -14.91 0.05
N ARG A 121 14.86 -16.00 -0.40
CA ARG A 121 14.49 -16.71 -1.63
C ARG A 121 13.10 -17.33 -1.55
N THR A 122 12.76 -17.96 -0.43
CA THR A 122 11.42 -18.52 -0.19
C THR A 122 10.36 -17.43 -0.19
N TYR A 123 10.61 -16.33 0.51
CA TYR A 123 9.74 -15.16 0.53
C TYR A 123 9.49 -14.61 -0.87
N ARG A 124 10.53 -14.44 -1.69
CA ARG A 124 10.39 -13.98 -3.08
C ARG A 124 9.55 -14.94 -3.91
N ARG A 125 9.77 -16.25 -3.75
CA ARG A 125 8.98 -17.29 -4.43
C ARG A 125 7.51 -17.21 -4.05
N TRP A 126 7.20 -17.12 -2.75
CA TRP A 126 5.83 -16.98 -2.26
C TRP A 126 5.18 -15.65 -2.68
N THR A 127 5.95 -14.57 -2.74
CA THR A 127 5.48 -13.29 -3.27
C THR A 127 5.07 -13.40 -4.74
N LYS A 128 5.88 -14.10 -5.56
CA LYS A 128 5.56 -14.36 -6.97
C LYS A 128 4.34 -15.27 -7.15
N ALA A 129 4.09 -16.15 -6.17
CA ALA A 129 2.88 -16.97 -6.09
C ALA A 129 1.71 -16.24 -5.42
N GLU A 130 1.79 -14.91 -5.25
CA GLU A 130 0.70 -14.05 -4.72
C GLU A 130 0.19 -14.39 -3.31
N LEU A 131 0.94 -15.19 -2.54
CA LEU A 131 0.55 -15.61 -1.19
C LEU A 131 0.14 -14.42 -0.31
N TRP A 132 0.92 -13.34 -0.33
CA TRP A 132 0.65 -12.17 0.51
C TRP A 132 -0.62 -11.43 0.09
N MET A 133 -0.92 -11.36 -1.22
CA MET A 133 -2.17 -10.76 -1.70
C MET A 133 -3.37 -11.59 -1.27
N ARG A 134 -3.26 -12.93 -1.33
CA ARG A 134 -4.30 -13.83 -0.83
C ARG A 134 -4.52 -13.66 0.66
N LEU A 135 -3.45 -13.77 1.46
CA LEU A 135 -3.53 -13.61 2.92
C LEU A 135 -4.10 -12.26 3.35
N LEU A 136 -3.73 -11.17 2.66
CA LEU A 136 -4.27 -9.84 2.97
C LEU A 136 -5.78 -9.77 2.73
N ARG A 137 -6.30 -10.39 1.65
CA ARG A 137 -7.74 -10.44 1.38
C ARG A 137 -8.48 -11.27 2.42
N GLU A 138 -7.96 -12.45 2.74
CA GLU A 138 -8.57 -13.35 3.71
C GLU A 138 -8.61 -12.73 5.12
N ALA A 139 -7.53 -12.07 5.53
CA ALA A 139 -7.47 -11.39 6.83
C ALA A 139 -8.34 -10.13 6.90
N ALA A 140 -8.66 -9.51 5.75
CA ALA A 140 -9.54 -8.35 5.64
C ALA A 140 -11.02 -8.71 5.42
N ALA A 141 -11.32 -9.98 5.16
CA ALA A 141 -12.67 -10.41 4.84
C ALA A 141 -13.61 -10.24 6.06
N PRO A 142 -14.87 -9.81 5.87
CA PRO A 142 -15.86 -9.87 6.93
C PRO A 142 -15.98 -11.30 7.47
N GLY A 143 -15.89 -11.47 8.78
CA GLY A 143 -15.92 -12.79 9.42
C GLY A 143 -14.61 -13.59 9.33
N ALA A 144 -13.48 -12.95 9.01
CA ALA A 144 -12.17 -13.61 9.06
C ALA A 144 -11.95 -14.34 10.40
N PRO A 145 -11.46 -15.60 10.40
CA PRO A 145 -11.20 -16.33 11.64
C PRO A 145 -10.31 -15.53 12.60
N ALA A 146 -10.61 -15.56 13.89
CA ALA A 146 -9.89 -14.79 14.90
C ALA A 146 -8.37 -15.06 14.89
N ALA A 147 -7.96 -16.30 14.60
CA ALA A 147 -6.55 -16.67 14.43
C ALA A 147 -5.88 -15.92 13.27
N LEU A 148 -6.56 -15.76 12.13
CA LEU A 148 -6.03 -15.01 10.99
C LEU A 148 -6.04 -13.50 11.25
N ALA A 149 -7.09 -12.98 11.89
CA ALA A 149 -7.15 -11.59 12.32
C ALA A 149 -6.02 -11.23 13.30
N GLY A 150 -5.65 -12.17 14.18
CA GLY A 150 -4.51 -12.04 15.10
C GLY A 150 -3.16 -11.84 14.41
N LEU A 151 -3.03 -12.32 13.16
CA LEU A 151 -1.83 -12.20 12.34
C LEU A 151 -1.81 -10.98 11.42
N LEU A 152 -2.87 -10.15 11.41
CA LEU A 152 -3.06 -9.09 10.43
C LEU A 152 -1.85 -8.14 10.32
N HIS A 153 -1.27 -7.73 11.45
CA HIS A 153 -0.06 -6.88 11.44
C HIS A 153 1.14 -7.56 10.74
N ARG A 154 1.35 -8.85 10.99
CA ARG A 154 2.45 -9.63 10.37
C ARG A 154 2.21 -9.81 8.87
N ILE A 155 0.95 -10.05 8.48
CA ILE A 155 0.52 -10.13 7.07
C ILE A 155 0.73 -8.78 6.37
N CYS A 156 0.35 -7.67 6.99
CA CYS A 156 0.61 -6.32 6.48
C CYS A 156 2.12 -6.08 6.28
N CYS A 157 2.96 -6.44 7.26
CA CYS A 157 4.41 -6.33 7.14
C CYS A 157 4.99 -7.18 6.00
N ALA A 158 4.53 -8.43 5.86
CA ALA A 158 4.91 -9.31 4.76
C ALA A 158 4.50 -8.70 3.41
N PHE A 159 3.21 -8.35 3.26
CA PHE A 159 2.67 -7.72 2.06
C PHE A 159 3.49 -6.49 1.64
N ARG A 160 3.74 -5.58 2.59
CA ARG A 160 4.50 -4.35 2.40
C ARG A 160 5.90 -4.59 1.83
N ARG A 161 6.60 -5.62 2.34
CA ARG A 161 7.95 -6.00 1.89
C ARG A 161 7.95 -6.50 0.45
N GLY A 162 6.80 -6.97 -0.04
CA GLY A 162 6.62 -7.56 -1.37
C GLY A 162 6.09 -6.60 -2.41
N VAL A 163 5.68 -5.39 -2.03
CA VAL A 163 5.02 -4.42 -2.95
C VAL A 163 5.84 -4.16 -4.21
N ARG A 164 7.18 -4.10 -4.11
CA ARG A 164 8.04 -3.92 -5.30
C ARG A 164 7.98 -5.08 -6.29
N ILE A 165 7.72 -6.30 -5.82
CA ILE A 165 7.57 -7.50 -6.67
C ILE A 165 6.14 -7.57 -7.21
N MET A 166 5.15 -7.20 -6.39
CA MET A 166 3.73 -7.31 -6.75
C MET A 166 3.23 -6.13 -7.60
N GLY A 167 3.91 -4.99 -7.58
CA GLY A 167 3.62 -3.80 -8.40
C GLY A 167 2.46 -2.95 -7.89
N LEU A 168 1.94 -2.07 -8.75
CA LEU A 168 0.88 -1.09 -8.42
C LEU A 168 -0.39 -1.75 -7.89
N ARG A 169 -0.76 -2.93 -8.39
CA ARG A 169 -1.94 -3.70 -7.92
C ARG A 169 -1.90 -4.01 -6.43
N ALA A 170 -0.72 -4.13 -5.83
CA ALA A 170 -0.61 -4.33 -4.38
C ALA A 170 -0.97 -3.08 -3.59
N ILE A 171 -0.54 -1.90 -4.07
CA ILE A 171 -0.92 -0.61 -3.47
C ILE A 171 -2.43 -0.44 -3.57
N VAL A 172 -3.01 -0.66 -4.75
CA VAL A 172 -4.46 -0.58 -4.98
C VAL A 172 -5.23 -1.53 -4.08
N LEU A 173 -4.79 -2.79 -3.96
CA LEU A 173 -5.43 -3.78 -3.10
C LEU A 173 -5.43 -3.34 -1.63
N ALA A 174 -4.27 -2.95 -1.09
CA ALA A 174 -4.16 -2.49 0.30
C ALA A 174 -5.06 -1.30 0.59
N ARG A 175 -5.15 -0.33 -0.34
CA ARG A 175 -6.05 0.83 -0.22
C ARG A 175 -7.53 0.43 -0.23
N ARG A 176 -7.94 -0.45 -1.15
CA ARG A 176 -9.34 -0.91 -1.25
C ARG A 176 -9.78 -1.70 -0.02
N LEU A 177 -8.86 -2.45 0.59
CA LEU A 177 -9.08 -3.12 1.86
C LEU A 177 -8.97 -2.19 3.09
N ARG A 178 -8.63 -0.90 2.89
CA ARG A 178 -8.36 0.08 3.95
C ARG A 178 -7.29 -0.37 4.97
N LEU A 179 -6.35 -1.22 4.53
CA LEU A 179 -5.24 -1.70 5.35
C LEU A 179 -3.98 -0.88 5.07
N HIS A 180 -3.92 0.31 5.66
CA HIS A 180 -2.84 1.27 5.41
C HIS A 180 -1.49 0.81 5.99
N SER A 181 -1.47 -0.06 7.00
CA SER A 181 -0.24 -0.73 7.45
C SER A 181 0.37 -1.68 6.40
N ALA A 182 -0.36 -2.08 5.37
CA ALA A 182 0.19 -2.87 4.27
C ALA A 182 0.91 -1.99 3.22
N LEU A 183 0.73 -0.67 3.28
CA LEU A 183 1.34 0.27 2.35
C LEU A 183 2.82 0.52 2.68
N PRO A 184 3.69 0.67 1.66
CA PRO A 184 5.13 0.91 1.84
C PRO A 184 5.46 2.34 2.28
N ALA A 185 4.48 3.23 2.38
CA ALA A 185 4.61 4.62 2.77
C ALA A 185 3.22 5.17 3.15
N PRO A 186 3.11 6.39 3.70
CA PRO A 186 1.83 7.05 3.92
C PRO A 186 1.10 7.18 2.58
N SER A 187 -0.20 6.91 2.59
CA SER A 187 -0.96 6.74 1.35
C SER A 187 -0.95 7.97 0.44
N GLN A 188 -0.84 9.18 1.01
CA GLN A 188 -0.72 10.44 0.28
C GLN A 188 0.55 10.56 -0.58
N TYR A 189 1.55 9.71 -0.35
CA TYR A 189 2.78 9.67 -1.14
C TYR A 189 2.79 8.54 -2.17
N LEU A 190 1.75 7.72 -2.21
CA LEU A 190 1.63 6.60 -3.12
C LEU A 190 0.64 6.93 -4.24
N PRO A 191 0.84 6.36 -5.44
CA PRO A 191 -0.11 6.54 -6.53
C PRO A 191 -1.49 5.97 -6.15
N ASP A 192 -2.53 6.68 -6.55
CA ASP A 192 -3.92 6.30 -6.31
C ASP A 192 -4.75 6.39 -7.60
N PRO A 193 -4.98 5.25 -8.27
CA PRO A 193 -5.77 5.20 -9.49
C PRO A 193 -7.20 5.70 -9.30
N ASP A 194 -7.87 5.45 -8.17
CA ASP A 194 -9.24 5.95 -8.02
C ASP A 194 -9.28 7.46 -7.72
N LEU A 195 -8.20 8.08 -7.19
CA LEU A 195 -8.09 9.55 -7.21
C LEU A 195 -7.89 10.08 -8.63
N SER A 196 -7.24 9.30 -9.51
CA SER A 196 -7.10 9.67 -10.92
C SER A 196 -8.46 9.77 -11.60
N GLU A 197 -9.34 8.80 -11.35
CA GLU A 197 -10.73 8.83 -11.82
C GLU A 197 -11.54 10.02 -11.25
N ILE A 198 -11.27 10.43 -10.00
CA ILE A 198 -11.98 11.55 -9.36
C ILE A 198 -11.47 12.91 -9.85
N TYR A 199 -10.16 13.09 -9.99
CA TYR A 199 -9.55 14.38 -10.29
C TYR A 199 -9.38 14.66 -11.78
N MET A 200 -9.20 13.64 -12.63
CA MET A 200 -9.02 13.86 -14.06
C MET A 200 -10.21 14.60 -14.70
N PRO A 201 -11.49 14.33 -14.34
CA PRO A 201 -12.61 15.12 -14.82
C PRO A 201 -12.50 16.61 -14.48
N VAL A 202 -11.97 16.97 -13.30
CA VAL A 202 -11.75 18.38 -12.92
C VAL A 202 -10.67 19.01 -13.81
N CYS A 203 -9.55 18.32 -14.03
CA CYS A 203 -8.48 18.78 -14.91
C CYS A 203 -8.98 18.99 -16.34
N LEU A 204 -9.76 18.06 -16.87
CA LEU A 204 -10.34 18.15 -18.21
C LEU A 204 -11.36 19.28 -18.32
N ARG A 205 -12.23 19.49 -17.32
CA ARG A 205 -13.16 20.63 -17.30
C ARG A 205 -12.42 21.96 -17.25
N ALA A 206 -11.34 22.06 -16.47
CA ALA A 206 -10.50 23.25 -16.45
C ALA A 206 -9.89 23.54 -17.83
N ALA A 207 -9.31 22.51 -18.48
CA ALA A 207 -8.74 22.65 -19.82
C ALA A 207 -9.79 23.08 -20.86
N LYS A 208 -10.95 22.42 -20.87
CA LYS A 208 -12.08 22.78 -21.76
C LYS A 208 -12.56 24.21 -21.52
N TYR A 209 -12.67 24.63 -20.26
CA TYR A 209 -13.08 25.99 -19.91
C TYR A 209 -12.07 27.03 -20.41
N MET A 210 -10.76 26.75 -20.29
CA MET A 210 -9.70 27.63 -20.81
C MET A 210 -9.75 27.76 -22.34
N LEU A 211 -10.03 26.66 -23.05
CA LEU A 211 -10.18 26.67 -24.51
C LEU A 211 -11.43 27.46 -24.95
N ALA A 212 -12.55 27.27 -24.26
CA ALA A 212 -13.80 27.98 -24.56
C ALA A 212 -13.76 29.48 -24.21
N HIS A 213 -12.88 29.89 -23.28
CA HIS A 213 -12.75 31.27 -22.83
C HIS A 213 -11.31 31.80 -22.98
N PRO A 214 -10.85 32.15 -24.20
CA PRO A 214 -9.46 32.57 -24.46
C PRO A 214 -9.00 33.81 -23.68
N HIS A 215 -9.94 34.59 -23.16
CA HIS A 215 -9.67 35.79 -22.37
C HIS A 215 -9.65 35.55 -20.86
N TRP A 216 -10.12 34.40 -20.42
CA TRP A 216 -10.12 34.01 -19.02
C TRP A 216 -8.72 33.64 -18.56
N ARG A 217 -8.33 34.11 -17.38
CA ARG A 217 -7.07 33.75 -16.73
C ARG A 217 -7.39 32.98 -15.46
N PRO A 218 -7.00 31.70 -15.36
CA PRO A 218 -7.34 30.88 -14.21
C PRO A 218 -6.81 31.51 -12.92
N PRO A 219 -7.59 31.50 -11.83
CA PRO A 219 -7.13 31.97 -10.53
C PRO A 219 -5.90 31.16 -10.11
N ARG A 220 -4.96 31.80 -9.40
CA ARG A 220 -3.78 31.11 -8.84
C ARG A 220 -4.18 29.93 -7.95
N ALA A 221 -5.29 30.04 -7.24
CA ALA A 221 -5.85 28.97 -6.41
C ALA A 221 -6.18 27.71 -7.22
N LEU A 222 -6.81 27.85 -8.41
CA LEU A 222 -7.11 26.71 -9.28
C LEU A 222 -5.83 26.04 -9.77
N LEU A 223 -4.83 26.80 -10.21
CA LEU A 223 -3.57 26.22 -10.68
C LEU A 223 -2.85 25.43 -9.57
N ARG A 224 -2.82 25.97 -8.35
CA ARG A 224 -2.29 25.26 -7.18
C ARG A 224 -3.08 23.99 -6.87
N LEU A 225 -4.41 24.06 -6.97
CA LEU A 225 -5.28 22.90 -6.76
C LEU A 225 -5.01 21.80 -7.78
N LEU A 226 -4.99 22.13 -9.08
CA LEU A 226 -4.69 21.16 -10.14
C LEU A 226 -3.29 20.54 -9.96
N GLN A 227 -2.29 21.34 -9.57
CA GLN A 227 -0.96 20.84 -9.24
C GLN A 227 -0.96 19.92 -8.00
N ALA A 228 -1.78 20.23 -6.99
CA ALA A 228 -1.92 19.38 -5.81
C ALA A 228 -2.62 18.06 -6.18
N MET A 229 -3.72 18.11 -6.92
CA MET A 229 -4.43 16.94 -7.45
C MET A 229 -3.48 16.04 -8.24
N HIS A 230 -2.70 16.61 -9.17
CA HIS A 230 -1.71 15.84 -9.94
C HIS A 230 -0.66 15.16 -9.07
N ARG A 231 -0.17 15.84 -8.03
CA ARG A 231 0.77 15.27 -7.07
C ARG A 231 0.15 14.14 -6.24
N PHE A 232 -1.11 14.26 -5.82
CA PHE A 232 -1.80 13.20 -5.07
C PHE A 232 -2.09 11.98 -5.94
N MET A 233 -2.53 12.15 -7.19
CA MET A 233 -2.77 11.04 -8.12
C MET A 233 -1.51 10.23 -8.41
N GLY A 234 -0.42 10.93 -8.73
CA GLY A 234 0.84 10.32 -9.15
C GLY A 234 1.71 9.79 -8.01
N GLY A 235 1.45 10.21 -6.77
CA GLY A 235 2.33 9.95 -5.63
C GLY A 235 3.71 10.61 -5.79
N ARG A 236 4.66 10.21 -4.94
CA ARG A 236 6.04 10.69 -4.97
C ARG A 236 6.96 9.70 -5.68
N SER A 237 7.86 10.20 -6.51
CA SER A 237 8.89 9.40 -7.19
C SER A 237 9.93 8.80 -6.23
N ARG A 238 10.18 9.49 -5.11
CA ARG A 238 11.10 9.04 -4.04
C ARG A 238 10.44 9.20 -2.68
N ILE A 239 10.53 8.16 -1.87
CA ILE A 239 9.99 8.11 -0.51
C ILE A 239 11.09 7.59 0.41
N SER A 240 11.36 8.33 1.49
CA SER A 240 12.32 7.89 2.50
C SER A 240 11.86 6.58 3.15
N PRO A 241 12.76 5.60 3.37
CA PRO A 241 12.45 4.38 4.12
C PRO A 241 11.94 4.65 5.54
N SER A 242 12.31 5.79 6.15
CA SER A 242 11.84 6.19 7.49
C SER A 242 10.35 6.53 7.54
N LEU A 243 9.71 6.73 6.39
CA LEU A 243 8.27 7.05 6.30
C LEU A 243 7.41 5.78 6.20
N GLU A 244 8.00 4.59 6.20
CA GLU A 244 7.23 3.34 6.28
C GLU A 244 6.37 3.35 7.55
N PRO A 245 5.03 3.14 7.45
CA PRO A 245 4.17 3.08 8.63
C PRO A 245 4.69 2.02 9.61
N ALA A 246 4.69 2.31 10.93
CA ALA A 246 5.15 1.36 11.94
C ALA A 246 4.44 0.00 11.79
#